data_AF-A0A7S0H361-F1
#
_entry.id   AF-A0A7S0H361-F1
#
_cell.length_a   1.000
_cell.length_b   1.000
_cell.length_c   1.000
_cell.angle_alpha   90.00
_cell.angle_beta   90.00
_cell.angle_gamma   90.00
#
_symmetry.space_group_name_H-M   'P 1'
#
loop_
_entity.id
_entity.type
_entity.pdbx_description
1 polymer ?
#
loop_
_entity_poly.entity_id
_entity_poly.type
_entity_poly.pdbx_seq_one_letter_code
_entity_poly.pdbx_strand_id
1 'polypeptide(L)'
;SGYNPPVLFISDIRSTDWEIETDVTVENRCSTDMMKQMRWHEIMKPDCSMLKFRLPWGPGKTEYLDGDIYIQAWGPITTTETRLWTKKGGNMDKRVYDNERYERECFHHNTVSRVARYPHDVEGEGIDRCYDCTCEVYILKNYLRKWKSITDEKTLAEMVSKMSFEISRTSTGGRRRTLASGNLDPTQRRDAIRKCQWINSMPAYSAVAKKRKIAEEIKNKSNKDLYSTKALNILKKSGFQEGEGLGVNGRGIRVPLEVEGNILQRGIGWCVSNAFKQDNNASPQTAPQSTAAQSPNKIPQNSPSTS
;
A
#
# COMPACT_ATOMS: atom_id res chain seq x y z
N SER A 1 -31.36 -11.79 -11.84
CA SER A 1 -30.01 -11.92 -11.26
C SER A 1 -29.14 -10.82 -11.84
N GLY A 2 -28.55 -9.97 -11.00
CA GLY A 2 -27.68 -8.90 -11.48
C GLY A 2 -26.31 -9.46 -11.85
N TYR A 3 -25.88 -9.28 -13.10
CA TYR A 3 -24.50 -9.54 -13.50
C TYR A 3 -23.58 -8.60 -12.72
N ASN A 4 -22.65 -9.17 -11.94
CA ASN A 4 -21.61 -8.39 -11.29
C ASN A 4 -20.32 -8.55 -12.11
N PRO A 5 -19.84 -7.49 -12.79
CA PRO A 5 -18.64 -7.60 -13.62
C PRO A 5 -17.42 -7.97 -12.78
N PRO A 6 -16.45 -8.71 -13.34
CA PRO A 6 -15.22 -9.02 -12.63
C PRO A 6 -14.45 -7.73 -12.34
N VAL A 7 -13.97 -7.58 -11.10
CA VAL A 7 -13.26 -6.37 -10.65
C VAL A 7 -11.78 -6.66 -10.46
N LEU A 8 -10.93 -5.90 -11.12
CA LEU A 8 -9.49 -5.82 -10.83
C LEU A 8 -9.22 -4.57 -9.98
N PHE A 9 -8.68 -4.77 -8.78
CA PHE A 9 -8.33 -3.66 -7.89
C PHE A 9 -6.80 -3.41 -7.89
N ILE A 10 -6.39 -2.19 -8.21
CA ILE A 10 -4.97 -1.80 -8.22
C ILE A 10 -4.79 -0.66 -7.22
N SER A 11 -3.79 -0.78 -6.35
CA SER A 11 -3.50 0.24 -5.36
C SER A 11 -2.00 0.53 -5.25
N ASP A 12 -1.64 1.83 -5.30
CA ASP A 12 -0.29 2.33 -5.02
C ASP A 12 -0.34 3.54 -4.07
N ILE A 13 -1.11 3.40 -2.99
CA ILE A 13 -1.23 4.49 -2.02
C ILE A 13 0.08 4.76 -1.29
N ARG A 14 0.30 6.04 -0.97
CA ARG A 14 1.42 6.52 -0.15
C ARG A 14 0.91 7.64 0.76
N SER A 15 1.02 7.42 2.06
CA SER A 15 0.70 8.42 3.10
C SER A 15 1.93 8.98 3.80
N THR A 16 3.14 8.53 3.43
CA THR A 16 4.42 8.98 3.97
C THR A 16 5.12 9.99 3.09
N ASP A 17 5.86 10.89 3.74
CA ASP A 17 7.00 11.57 3.17
C ASP A 17 8.23 11.28 4.04
N TRP A 18 9.08 10.36 3.59
CA TRP A 18 10.24 9.86 4.36
C TRP A 18 11.34 10.91 4.55
N GLU A 19 11.21 12.08 3.92
CA GLU A 19 12.17 13.16 4.06
C GLU A 19 11.74 14.24 5.07
N ILE A 20 10.49 14.20 5.54
CA ILE A 20 9.96 15.10 6.57
C ILE A 20 9.77 14.35 7.90
N GLU A 21 9.67 13.03 7.82
CA GLU A 21 9.26 12.18 8.92
C GLU A 21 10.41 11.27 9.35
N THR A 22 10.46 10.97 10.64
CA THR A 22 11.45 10.03 11.19
C THR A 22 11.25 8.64 10.58
N ASP A 23 12.31 7.84 10.50
CA ASP A 23 12.25 6.47 9.96
C ASP A 23 11.13 5.65 10.63
N VAL A 24 10.97 5.79 11.95
CA VAL A 24 9.88 5.15 12.72
C VAL A 24 8.49 5.56 12.20
N THR A 25 8.30 6.83 11.86
CA THR A 25 7.03 7.35 11.33
C THR A 25 6.76 6.81 9.91
N VAL A 26 7.82 6.66 9.11
CA VAL A 26 7.74 6.09 7.76
C VAL A 26 7.30 4.64 7.82
N GLU A 27 7.94 3.81 8.64
CA GLU A 27 7.60 2.39 8.78
C GLU A 27 6.15 2.18 9.28
N ASN A 28 5.73 2.97 10.27
CA ASN A 28 4.37 2.90 10.81
C ASN A 28 3.32 3.24 9.75
N ARG A 29 3.59 4.23 8.89
CA ARG A 29 2.66 4.61 7.84
C ARG A 29 2.69 3.69 6.63
N CYS A 30 3.85 3.12 6.27
CA CYS A 30 3.91 2.04 5.29
C CYS A 30 3.04 0.85 5.72
N SER A 31 3.16 0.44 6.99
CA SER A 31 2.31 -0.60 7.58
C SER A 31 0.84 -0.20 7.55
N THR A 32 0.52 1.05 7.92
CA THR A 32 -0.85 1.58 7.88
C THR A 32 -1.44 1.55 6.46
N ASP A 33 -0.65 1.87 5.44
CA ASP A 33 -1.08 1.85 4.05
C ASP A 33 -1.27 0.43 3.52
N MET A 34 -0.43 -0.51 3.90
CA MET A 34 -0.69 -1.93 3.67
C MET A 34 -2.04 -2.34 4.29
N MET A 35 -2.27 -2.05 5.57
CA MET A 35 -3.53 -2.43 6.23
C MET A 35 -4.77 -1.81 5.57
N LYS A 36 -4.68 -0.58 5.05
CA LYS A 36 -5.77 0.02 4.26
C LYS A 36 -6.01 -0.73 2.95
N GLN A 37 -4.95 -1.06 2.21
CA GLN A 37 -5.05 -1.81 0.95
C GLN A 37 -5.70 -3.19 1.17
N MET A 38 -5.28 -3.90 2.21
CA MET A 38 -5.90 -5.17 2.60
C MET A 38 -7.37 -4.99 2.96
N ARG A 39 -7.70 -4.02 3.82
CA ARG A 39 -9.10 -3.73 4.17
C ARG A 39 -9.95 -3.38 2.94
N TRP A 40 -9.42 -2.63 1.98
CA TRP A 40 -10.13 -2.32 0.75
C TRP A 40 -10.38 -3.56 -0.10
N HIS A 41 -9.38 -4.44 -0.22
CA HIS A 41 -9.55 -5.74 -0.87
C HIS A 41 -10.66 -6.57 -0.19
N GLU A 42 -10.68 -6.63 1.15
CA GLU A 42 -11.67 -7.37 1.93
C GLU A 42 -13.10 -6.84 1.75
N ILE A 43 -13.27 -5.52 1.68
CA ILE A 43 -14.56 -4.85 1.50
C ILE A 43 -15.04 -5.00 0.04
N MET A 44 -14.17 -4.72 -0.92
CA MET A 44 -14.51 -4.71 -2.34
C MET A 44 -14.72 -6.12 -2.90
N LYS A 45 -14.05 -7.12 -2.32
CA LYS A 45 -14.01 -8.51 -2.80
C LYS A 45 -13.72 -8.61 -4.31
N PRO A 46 -12.67 -7.93 -4.81
CA PRO A 46 -12.36 -7.94 -6.23
C PRO A 46 -11.92 -9.34 -6.67
N ASP A 47 -12.06 -9.64 -7.96
CA ASP A 47 -11.61 -10.89 -8.57
C ASP A 47 -10.09 -11.06 -8.52
N CYS A 48 -9.38 -9.93 -8.50
CA CYS A 48 -7.95 -9.89 -8.29
C CYS A 48 -7.51 -8.55 -7.71
N SER A 49 -6.38 -8.51 -7.02
CA SER A 49 -5.73 -7.26 -6.67
C SER A 49 -4.24 -7.25 -6.93
N MET A 50 -3.75 -6.08 -7.36
CA MET A 50 -2.33 -5.76 -7.43
C MET A 50 -2.06 -4.63 -6.45
N LEU A 51 -1.39 -4.97 -5.34
CA LEU A 51 -1.17 -4.07 -4.22
C LEU A 51 0.31 -3.68 -4.12
N LYS A 52 0.56 -2.45 -3.72
CA LYS A 52 1.89 -2.04 -3.24
C LYS A 52 2.25 -2.86 -2.00
N PHE A 53 3.39 -3.54 -2.05
CA PHE A 53 3.85 -4.40 -0.97
C PHE A 53 5.26 -4.01 -0.55
N ARG A 54 5.44 -3.68 0.72
CA ARG A 54 6.75 -3.38 1.31
C ARG A 54 6.69 -3.69 2.80
N LEU A 55 7.33 -4.78 3.23
CA LEU A 55 7.39 -5.10 4.64
C LEU A 55 8.24 -4.08 5.41
N PRO A 56 7.99 -3.91 6.73
CA PRO A 56 8.86 -3.15 7.60
C PRO A 56 10.29 -3.68 7.56
N TRP A 57 11.25 -2.79 7.81
CA TRP A 57 12.66 -3.15 7.91
C TRP A 57 12.95 -3.86 9.24
N GLY A 58 13.89 -4.82 9.22
CA GLY A 58 14.36 -5.52 10.40
C GLY A 58 13.54 -6.74 10.84
N PRO A 59 13.93 -7.36 11.99
CA PRO A 59 13.29 -8.56 12.52
C PRO A 59 11.81 -8.37 12.77
N GLY A 60 11.02 -9.35 12.34
CA GLY A 60 9.60 -9.37 12.60
C GLY A 60 8.84 -10.30 11.68
N LYS A 61 7.56 -10.42 11.96
CA LYS A 61 6.60 -11.10 11.12
C LYS A 61 5.44 -10.16 10.82
N THR A 62 4.95 -10.20 9.59
CA THR A 62 3.79 -9.41 9.18
C THR A 62 2.75 -10.34 8.57
N GLU A 63 1.58 -10.40 9.19
CA GLU A 63 0.43 -11.07 8.59
C GLU A 63 -0.22 -10.16 7.56
N TYR A 64 -0.36 -10.64 6.32
CA TYR A 64 -0.96 -9.88 5.23
C TYR A 64 -1.61 -10.82 4.21
N LEU A 65 -2.30 -10.27 3.20
CA LEU A 65 -2.91 -11.06 2.13
C LEU A 65 -1.89 -12.01 1.49
N ASP A 66 -2.32 -13.24 1.22
CA ASP A 66 -1.55 -14.21 0.47
C ASP A 66 -1.58 -13.90 -1.03
N GLY A 67 -0.49 -14.20 -1.72
CA GLY A 67 -0.36 -13.96 -3.15
C GLY A 67 1.06 -14.11 -3.68
N ASP A 68 1.18 -13.86 -4.97
CA ASP A 68 2.45 -13.87 -5.69
C ASP A 68 3.12 -12.50 -5.56
N ILE A 69 4.38 -12.48 -5.15
CA ILE A 69 5.18 -11.27 -5.04
C ILE A 69 5.98 -11.06 -6.32
N TYR A 70 5.78 -9.92 -6.97
CA TYR A 70 6.45 -9.52 -8.20
C TYR A 70 7.45 -8.39 -7.94
N ILE A 71 8.68 -8.60 -8.40
CA ILE A 71 9.70 -7.54 -8.48
C ILE A 71 9.38 -6.65 -9.68
N GLN A 72 9.56 -5.34 -9.51
CA GLN A 72 9.20 -4.33 -10.51
C GLN A 72 10.41 -3.97 -11.37
N ALA A 73 10.19 -3.78 -12.68
CA ALA A 73 11.15 -3.08 -13.53
C ALA A 73 11.22 -1.60 -13.11
N TRP A 74 12.42 -1.02 -13.19
CA TRP A 74 12.71 0.40 -12.98
C TRP A 74 12.34 0.93 -11.58
N GLY A 75 12.30 0.06 -10.56
CA GLY A 75 12.14 0.47 -9.16
C GLY A 75 13.31 1.33 -8.66
N PRO A 76 13.19 2.05 -7.53
CA PRO A 76 14.36 2.68 -6.91
C PRO A 76 15.48 1.66 -6.65
N ILE A 77 16.76 2.08 -6.73
CA ILE A 77 17.93 1.19 -6.71
C ILE A 77 17.97 0.31 -5.45
N THR A 78 17.61 0.88 -4.30
CA THR A 78 17.66 0.21 -2.99
C THR A 78 16.27 -0.16 -2.46
N THR A 79 15.27 -0.25 -3.34
CA THR A 79 13.89 -0.47 -2.92
C THR A 79 13.65 -1.87 -2.37
N THR A 80 12.92 -1.97 -1.26
CA THR A 80 12.28 -3.22 -0.81
C THR A 80 10.81 -3.28 -1.23
N GLU A 81 10.34 -2.34 -2.06
CA GLU A 81 8.97 -2.31 -2.56
C GLU A 81 8.78 -3.26 -3.76
N THR A 82 7.82 -4.16 -3.63
CA THR A 82 7.36 -5.10 -4.66
C THR A 82 5.85 -4.92 -4.91
N ARG A 83 5.28 -5.75 -5.80
CA ARG A 83 3.84 -5.82 -6.03
C ARG A 83 3.30 -7.17 -5.61
N LEU A 84 2.29 -7.17 -4.75
CA LEU A 84 1.57 -8.38 -4.37
C LEU A 84 0.37 -8.56 -5.30
N TRP A 85 0.31 -9.72 -5.96
CA TRP A 85 -0.81 -10.14 -6.78
C TRP A 85 -1.62 -11.21 -6.04
N THR A 86 -2.86 -10.90 -5.71
CA THR A 86 -3.75 -11.78 -4.93
C THR A 86 -5.06 -12.02 -5.68
N LYS A 87 -5.53 -13.28 -5.76
CA LYS A 87 -6.71 -13.70 -6.52
C LYS A 87 -7.92 -13.91 -5.62
N LYS A 88 -9.13 -13.89 -6.19
CA LYS A 88 -10.37 -14.23 -5.50
C LYS A 88 -10.54 -15.74 -5.32
N GLY A 89 -10.83 -16.13 -4.08
CA GLY A 89 -11.21 -17.49 -3.68
C GLY A 89 -10.01 -18.30 -3.18
N GLY A 90 -9.99 -18.86 -1.98
CA GLY A 90 -11.02 -19.01 -0.95
C GLY A 90 -10.43 -18.67 0.42
N ASN A 91 -11.16 -17.89 1.22
CA ASN A 91 -10.59 -17.02 2.28
C ASN A 91 -9.54 -16.08 1.66
N MET A 92 -9.52 -14.77 1.89
CA MET A 92 -8.78 -14.15 3.00
C MET A 92 -7.62 -14.98 3.57
N ASP A 93 -6.98 -15.84 2.78
CA ASP A 93 -5.77 -16.52 3.19
C ASP A 93 -4.75 -15.42 3.41
N LYS A 94 -4.40 -15.27 4.68
CA LYS A 94 -3.32 -14.41 5.08
C LYS A 94 -2.10 -15.28 5.23
N ARG A 95 -0.98 -14.74 4.79
CA ARG A 95 0.34 -15.33 5.01
C ARG A 95 1.05 -14.50 6.07
N VAL A 96 1.70 -15.20 7.00
CA VAL A 96 2.68 -14.58 7.90
C VAL A 96 4.00 -14.51 7.14
N TYR A 97 4.37 -13.31 6.72
CA TYR A 97 5.64 -13.04 6.05
C TYR A 97 6.76 -12.82 7.07
N ASP A 98 7.96 -13.28 6.74
CA ASP A 98 9.18 -13.03 7.50
C ASP A 98 9.87 -11.78 6.92
N ASN A 99 9.95 -10.73 7.73
CA ASN A 99 10.42 -9.42 7.29
C ASN A 99 11.90 -9.45 6.92
N GLU A 100 12.74 -10.12 7.72
CA GLU A 100 14.17 -10.24 7.47
C GLU A 100 14.45 -11.05 6.21
N ARG A 101 13.72 -12.15 6.03
CA ARG A 101 13.88 -12.96 4.82
C ARG A 101 13.51 -12.16 3.58
N TYR A 102 12.39 -11.45 3.61
CA TYR A 102 11.95 -10.60 2.51
C TYR A 102 12.98 -9.49 2.22
N GLU A 103 13.47 -8.80 3.26
CA GLU A 103 14.50 -7.78 3.14
C GLU A 103 15.78 -8.33 2.52
N ARG A 104 16.27 -9.48 2.99
CA ARG A 104 17.47 -10.14 2.43
C ARG A 104 17.28 -10.53 0.97
N GLU A 105 16.11 -11.05 0.59
CA GLU A 105 15.79 -11.41 -0.80
C GLU A 105 15.75 -10.16 -1.70
N CYS A 106 15.13 -9.06 -1.25
CA CYS A 106 15.14 -7.78 -1.96
C CYS A 106 16.56 -7.19 -2.05
N PHE A 107 17.34 -7.26 -0.97
CA PHE A 107 18.72 -6.77 -0.95
C PHE A 107 19.59 -7.55 -1.94
N HIS A 108 19.55 -8.89 -1.90
CA HIS A 108 20.26 -9.73 -2.85
C HIS A 108 19.84 -9.43 -4.29
N HIS A 109 18.55 -9.28 -4.54
CA HIS A 109 18.08 -8.87 -5.86
C HIS A 109 18.72 -7.54 -6.29
N ASN A 110 18.65 -6.50 -5.46
CA ASN A 110 19.16 -5.17 -5.80
C ASN A 110 20.68 -5.13 -6.00
N THR A 111 21.46 -5.90 -5.22
CA THR A 111 22.93 -5.83 -5.24
C THR A 111 23.60 -6.88 -6.10
N VAL A 112 22.92 -7.98 -6.43
CA VAL A 112 23.50 -9.10 -7.19
C VAL A 112 22.75 -9.32 -8.49
N SER A 113 21.45 -9.64 -8.42
CA SER A 113 20.69 -9.98 -9.61
C SER A 113 20.50 -8.77 -10.53
N ARG A 114 20.06 -7.64 -9.98
CA ARG A 114 19.66 -6.46 -10.75
C ARG A 114 20.81 -5.81 -11.54
N VAL A 115 22.02 -5.88 -10.99
CA VAL A 115 23.24 -5.32 -11.58
C VAL A 115 23.92 -6.27 -12.58
N ALA A 116 23.43 -7.52 -12.69
CA ALA A 116 23.91 -8.45 -13.69
C ALA A 116 23.42 -8.08 -15.10
N ARG A 117 24.07 -8.67 -16.11
CA ARG A 117 23.66 -8.53 -17.51
C ARG A 117 22.83 -9.73 -17.95
N TYR A 118 21.76 -9.47 -18.68
CA TYR A 118 20.82 -10.47 -19.15
C TYR A 118 20.64 -10.34 -20.67
N PRO A 119 21.01 -11.36 -21.46
CA PRO A 119 20.96 -11.26 -22.91
C PRO A 119 19.52 -11.22 -23.43
N HIS A 120 19.27 -10.33 -24.38
CA HIS A 120 18.08 -10.31 -25.24
C HIS A 120 18.42 -9.68 -26.60
N ASP A 121 17.51 -9.82 -27.55
CA ASP A 121 17.60 -9.45 -28.97
C ASP A 121 17.04 -8.06 -29.30
N VAL A 122 16.40 -7.40 -28.33
CA VAL A 122 15.85 -6.06 -28.51
C VAL A 122 16.94 -5.00 -28.45
N GLU A 123 16.99 -4.13 -29.45
CA GLU A 123 17.85 -2.94 -29.49
C GLU A 123 16.97 -1.69 -29.45
N GLY A 124 17.38 -0.68 -28.68
CA GLY A 124 16.60 0.55 -28.52
C GLY A 124 17.22 1.56 -27.54
N GLU A 125 16.66 2.76 -27.48
CA GLU A 125 17.13 3.81 -26.57
C GLU A 125 17.07 3.35 -25.10
N GLY A 126 18.22 3.34 -24.42
CA GLY A 126 18.32 2.96 -23.00
C GLY A 126 18.07 1.48 -22.71
N ILE A 127 18.10 0.63 -23.74
CA ILE A 127 18.05 -0.83 -23.62
C ILE A 127 19.50 -1.35 -23.61
N ASP A 128 20.01 -1.68 -22.43
CA ASP A 128 21.44 -1.93 -22.19
C ASP A 128 21.76 -3.36 -21.69
N ARG A 129 20.75 -4.24 -21.69
CA ARG A 129 20.79 -5.61 -21.16
C ARG A 129 20.96 -5.67 -19.63
N CYS A 130 20.57 -4.62 -18.90
CA CYS A 130 20.38 -4.72 -17.45
C CYS A 130 19.13 -5.55 -17.11
N TYR A 131 18.94 -5.85 -15.83
CA TYR A 131 17.74 -6.53 -15.35
C TYR A 131 16.46 -5.78 -15.71
N ASP A 132 16.43 -4.45 -15.51
CA ASP A 132 15.21 -3.65 -15.66
C ASP A 132 14.73 -3.62 -17.11
N CYS A 133 15.63 -3.38 -18.08
CA CYS A 133 15.26 -3.40 -19.49
C CYS A 133 14.88 -4.82 -19.95
N THR A 134 15.55 -5.86 -19.43
CA THR A 134 15.21 -7.26 -19.77
C THR A 134 13.84 -7.64 -19.22
N CYS A 135 13.51 -7.21 -18.00
CA CYS A 135 12.20 -7.40 -17.40
C CYS A 135 11.11 -6.71 -18.24
N GLU A 136 11.33 -5.46 -18.66
CA GLU A 136 10.42 -4.76 -19.56
C GLU A 136 10.25 -5.48 -20.90
N VAL A 137 11.36 -5.89 -21.55
CA VAL A 137 11.36 -6.65 -22.80
C VAL A 137 10.54 -7.93 -22.65
N TYR A 138 10.74 -8.68 -21.57
CA TYR A 138 10.01 -9.91 -21.29
C TYR A 138 8.50 -9.67 -21.15
N ILE A 139 8.11 -8.65 -20.38
CA ILE A 139 6.70 -8.27 -20.18
C ILE A 139 6.05 -7.89 -21.51
N LEU A 140 6.72 -7.05 -22.31
CA LEU A 140 6.19 -6.56 -23.59
C LEU A 140 6.12 -7.67 -24.64
N LYS A 141 7.13 -8.55 -24.74
CA LYS A 141 7.07 -9.73 -25.62
C LYS A 141 5.88 -10.63 -25.25
N ASN A 142 5.67 -10.90 -23.97
CA ASN A 142 4.55 -11.72 -23.51
C ASN A 142 3.19 -11.07 -23.80
N TYR A 143 3.08 -9.75 -23.63
CA TYR A 143 1.87 -9.01 -23.99
C TYR A 143 1.58 -9.11 -25.49
N LEU A 144 2.56 -8.87 -26.35
CA LEU A 144 2.40 -8.94 -27.81
C LEU A 144 2.05 -10.36 -28.28
N ARG A 145 2.72 -11.39 -27.74
CA ARG A 145 2.39 -12.80 -28.03
C ARG A 145 0.96 -13.13 -27.63
N LYS A 146 0.55 -12.74 -26.42
CA LYS A 146 -0.75 -13.12 -25.86
C LYS A 146 -1.92 -12.36 -26.50
N TRP A 147 -1.76 -11.07 -26.77
CA TRP A 147 -2.88 -10.19 -27.13
C TRP A 147 -2.84 -9.68 -28.56
N LYS A 148 -1.68 -9.76 -29.22
CA LYS A 148 -1.51 -9.43 -30.64
C LYS A 148 -1.19 -10.66 -31.49
N SER A 149 -1.03 -11.83 -30.86
CA SER A 149 -0.72 -13.11 -31.53
C SER A 149 0.54 -13.06 -32.40
N ILE A 150 1.51 -12.21 -32.03
CA ILE A 150 2.76 -12.04 -32.78
C ILE A 150 3.76 -13.08 -32.28
N THR A 151 4.29 -13.90 -33.20
CA THR A 151 5.21 -15.00 -32.88
C THR A 151 6.59 -14.84 -33.52
N ASP A 152 6.72 -14.00 -34.55
CA ASP A 152 8.01 -13.73 -35.19
C ASP A 152 8.91 -12.90 -34.27
N GLU A 153 10.10 -13.43 -33.92
CA GLU A 153 11.00 -12.81 -32.95
C GLU A 153 11.54 -11.46 -33.42
N LYS A 154 11.81 -11.31 -34.72
CA LYS A 154 12.31 -10.04 -35.27
C LYS A 154 11.24 -8.94 -35.14
N THR A 155 10.01 -9.26 -35.54
CA THR A 155 8.86 -8.35 -35.41
C THR A 155 8.59 -8.03 -33.94
N LEU A 156 8.68 -9.02 -33.04
CA LEU A 156 8.56 -8.78 -31.59
C LEU A 156 9.62 -7.81 -31.11
N ALA A 157 10.88 -7.98 -31.49
CA ALA A 157 11.96 -7.11 -31.05
C ALA A 157 11.77 -5.66 -31.53
N GLU A 158 11.40 -5.47 -32.80
CA GLU A 158 11.12 -4.16 -33.38
C GLU A 158 9.94 -3.46 -32.67
N MET A 159 8.86 -4.19 -32.40
CA MET A 159 7.70 -3.64 -31.71
C MET A 159 7.97 -3.33 -30.25
N VAL A 160 8.70 -4.18 -29.54
CA VAL A 160 9.12 -3.92 -28.15
C VAL A 160 9.97 -2.67 -28.10
N SER A 161 10.96 -2.52 -29.00
CA SER A 161 11.80 -1.32 -29.08
C SER A 161 10.96 -0.04 -29.23
N LYS A 162 9.99 -0.07 -30.15
CA LYS A 162 9.07 1.06 -30.35
C LYS A 162 8.20 1.34 -29.13
N MET A 163 7.64 0.30 -28.50
CA MET A 163 6.82 0.44 -27.29
C MET A 163 7.62 1.01 -26.12
N SER A 164 8.83 0.51 -25.86
CA SER A 164 9.73 1.04 -24.83
C SER A 164 10.05 2.51 -25.06
N PHE A 165 10.33 2.89 -26.31
CA PHE A 165 10.55 4.28 -26.71
C PHE A 165 9.35 5.17 -26.38
N GLU A 166 8.13 4.74 -26.70
CA GLU A 166 6.89 5.48 -26.45
C GLU A 166 6.53 5.54 -24.95
N ILE A 167 6.63 4.42 -24.23
CA ILE A 167 6.37 4.32 -22.79
C ILE A 167 7.27 5.27 -22.02
N SER A 168 8.56 5.31 -22.35
CA SER A 168 9.53 6.17 -21.66
C SER A 168 9.19 7.66 -21.75
N ARG A 169 8.56 8.09 -22.85
CA ARG A 169 8.20 9.49 -23.10
C ARG A 169 6.84 9.88 -22.52
N THR A 170 5.92 8.92 -22.48
CA THR A 170 4.56 9.15 -21.99
C THR A 170 4.46 9.02 -20.47
N SER A 171 5.26 8.14 -19.86
CA SER A 171 5.13 7.80 -18.44
C SER A 171 5.75 8.82 -17.48
N THR A 172 6.57 9.77 -17.96
CA THR A 172 7.30 10.69 -17.06
C THR A 172 6.54 11.97 -16.70
N GLY A 173 5.25 12.08 -17.07
CA GLY A 173 4.35 13.13 -16.55
C GLY A 173 4.89 14.55 -16.73
N GLY A 174 5.55 14.83 -17.85
CA GLY A 174 6.16 16.13 -18.16
C GLY A 174 7.60 16.33 -17.68
N ARG A 175 8.20 15.37 -16.94
CA ARG A 175 9.59 15.47 -16.44
C ARG A 175 10.66 15.24 -17.52
N ARG A 176 10.26 15.02 -18.78
CA ARG A 176 11.12 14.81 -19.98
C ARG A 176 12.23 13.76 -19.80
N ARG A 177 12.15 12.90 -18.78
CA ARG A 177 13.08 11.78 -18.64
C ARG A 177 12.66 10.68 -19.61
N THR A 178 13.64 10.01 -20.17
CA THR A 178 13.52 8.82 -21.01
C THR A 178 14.47 7.75 -20.50
N LEU A 179 14.50 6.58 -21.13
CA LEU A 179 15.46 5.52 -20.78
C LEU A 179 16.92 5.93 -21.05
N ALA A 180 17.17 6.89 -21.96
CA ALA A 180 18.51 7.48 -22.13
C ALA A 180 18.89 8.47 -21.03
N SER A 181 17.94 8.88 -20.17
CA SER A 181 18.23 9.83 -19.10
C SER A 181 18.96 9.13 -17.96
N GLY A 182 20.21 9.54 -17.71
CA GLY A 182 20.97 9.09 -16.55
C GLY A 182 20.20 9.26 -15.24
N ASN A 183 20.55 8.46 -14.24
CA ASN A 183 20.00 8.66 -12.91
C ASN A 183 20.46 10.00 -12.36
N LEU A 184 19.50 10.80 -11.90
CA LEU A 184 19.80 12.02 -11.16
C LEU A 184 20.60 11.64 -9.91
N ASP A 185 21.49 12.53 -9.51
CA ASP A 185 22.12 12.47 -8.20
C ASP A 185 21.04 12.31 -7.11
N PRO A 186 21.24 11.49 -6.07
CA PRO A 186 20.25 11.30 -5.00
C PRO A 186 19.71 12.60 -4.41
N THR A 187 20.52 13.66 -4.35
CA THR A 187 20.12 14.99 -3.88
C THR A 187 19.19 15.67 -4.87
N GLN A 188 19.55 15.67 -6.16
CA GLN A 188 18.72 16.25 -7.23
C GLN A 188 17.38 15.53 -7.39
N ARG A 189 17.38 14.19 -7.28
CA ARG A 189 16.15 13.39 -7.29
C ARG A 189 15.23 13.77 -6.14
N ARG A 190 15.79 13.93 -4.94
CA ARG A 190 15.09 14.37 -3.73
C ARG A 190 14.46 15.75 -3.92
N ASP A 191 15.21 16.72 -4.43
CA ASP A 191 14.68 18.07 -4.69
C ASP A 191 13.54 18.09 -5.71
N ALA A 192 13.62 17.25 -6.75
CA ALA A 192 12.55 17.12 -7.74
C ALA A 192 11.27 16.49 -7.17
N ILE A 193 11.40 15.48 -6.30
CA ILE A 193 10.27 14.86 -5.61
C ILE A 193 9.62 15.87 -4.65
N ARG A 194 10.43 16.59 -3.85
CA ARG A 194 9.96 17.68 -2.98
C ARG A 194 9.16 18.71 -3.77
N LYS A 195 9.67 19.19 -4.91
CA LYS A 195 8.93 20.17 -5.73
C LYS A 195 7.56 19.65 -6.18
N CYS A 196 7.42 18.36 -6.47
CA CYS A 196 6.14 17.76 -6.88
C CYS A 196 5.21 17.42 -5.70
N GLN A 197 5.74 17.32 -4.48
CA GLN A 197 4.97 17.12 -3.27
C GLN A 197 4.43 18.43 -2.69
N TRP A 198 4.75 19.58 -3.28
CA TRP A 198 4.32 20.90 -2.81
C TRP A 198 3.47 21.60 -3.89
N ILE A 199 2.31 22.13 -3.49
CA ILE A 199 1.42 22.91 -4.35
C ILE A 199 1.21 24.25 -3.65
N ASN A 200 1.52 25.36 -4.33
CA ASN A 200 1.40 26.72 -3.79
C ASN A 200 2.13 26.91 -2.44
N SER A 201 3.39 26.46 -2.36
CA SER A 201 4.23 26.58 -1.15
C SER A 201 3.68 25.87 0.09
N MET A 202 2.76 24.92 -0.09
CA MET A 202 2.30 24.02 0.95
C MET A 202 2.55 22.56 0.55
N PRO A 203 2.92 21.66 1.48
CA PRO A 203 2.93 20.23 1.17
C PRO A 203 1.53 19.81 0.72
N ALA A 204 1.43 19.02 -0.36
CA ALA A 204 0.17 18.53 -0.93
C ALA A 204 -0.71 17.81 0.12
N TYR A 205 -0.10 17.32 1.20
CA TYR A 205 -0.75 16.62 2.31
C TYR A 205 -1.02 17.50 3.55
N SER A 206 -0.51 18.74 3.59
CA SER A 206 -0.53 19.60 4.79
C SER A 206 -1.93 20.10 5.17
N ALA A 207 -2.85 20.25 4.21
CA ALA A 207 -4.24 20.60 4.49
C ALA A 207 -4.94 19.55 5.37
N VAL A 208 -4.51 18.29 5.28
CA VAL A 208 -5.03 17.18 6.10
C VAL A 208 -4.38 17.17 7.48
N ALA A 209 -3.07 17.37 7.57
CA ALA A 209 -2.35 17.42 8.86
C ALA A 209 -2.79 18.60 9.74
N LYS A 210 -3.00 19.79 9.14
CA LYS A 210 -3.48 20.99 9.85
C LYS A 210 -4.91 20.80 10.36
N LYS A 211 -5.79 20.19 9.56
CA LYS A 211 -7.16 19.83 9.98
C LYS A 211 -7.18 18.76 11.07
N ARG A 212 -6.23 17.81 11.06
CA ARG A 212 -6.13 16.75 12.08
C ARG A 212 -5.70 17.30 13.43
N LYS A 213 -4.70 18.19 13.45
CA LYS A 213 -4.31 18.94 14.66
C LYS A 213 -5.47 19.79 15.21
N ILE A 214 -6.15 20.53 14.35
CA ILE A 214 -7.32 21.34 14.75
C ILE A 214 -8.44 20.43 15.30
N ALA A 215 -8.69 19.27 14.68
CA ALA A 215 -9.68 18.33 15.16
C ALA A 215 -9.31 17.70 16.52
N GLU A 216 -8.03 17.37 16.75
CA GLU A 216 -7.53 16.93 18.06
C GLU A 216 -7.63 18.03 19.13
N GLU A 217 -7.30 19.28 18.79
CA GLU A 217 -7.45 20.43 19.68
C GLU A 217 -8.92 20.73 20.01
N ILE A 218 -9.83 20.59 19.04
CA ILE A 218 -11.29 20.74 19.26
C ILE A 218 -11.82 19.60 20.14
N LYS A 219 -11.40 18.36 19.89
CA LYS A 219 -11.80 17.18 20.67
C LYS A 219 -11.31 17.26 22.13
N ASN A 220 -10.16 17.89 22.35
CA ASN A 220 -9.64 18.14 23.70
C ASN A 220 -10.30 19.34 24.40
N LYS A 221 -10.95 20.24 23.67
CA LYS A 221 -11.70 21.38 24.23
C LYS A 221 -13.17 21.07 24.56
N SER A 222 -13.78 20.03 23.98
CA SER A 222 -15.25 19.87 24.01
C SER A 222 -15.85 19.18 25.25
N ASN A 223 -15.10 18.96 26.33
CA ASN A 223 -15.66 18.32 27.53
C ASN A 223 -16.05 19.28 28.67
N LYS A 224 -15.85 20.61 28.52
CA LYS A 224 -16.04 21.56 29.64
C LYS A 224 -17.23 22.54 29.51
N ASP A 225 -17.72 22.83 28.30
CA ASP A 225 -18.63 23.98 28.07
C ASP A 225 -19.83 23.66 27.16
N LEU A 226 -20.58 22.57 27.41
CA LEU A 226 -21.70 22.20 26.52
C LEU A 226 -23.02 22.97 26.79
N TYR A 227 -23.16 23.68 27.91
CA TYR A 227 -24.37 24.46 28.23
C TYR A 227 -24.03 25.83 28.83
N SER A 228 -24.78 26.88 28.45
CA SER A 228 -24.67 28.18 29.11
C SER A 228 -25.17 28.10 30.56
N THR A 229 -24.56 28.85 31.48
CA THR A 229 -24.89 28.85 32.92
C THR A 229 -26.38 29.12 33.17
N LYS A 230 -27.02 29.92 32.31
CA LYS A 230 -28.44 30.26 32.42
C LYS A 230 -29.35 29.08 32.07
N ALA A 231 -28.97 28.25 31.09
CA ALA A 231 -29.71 27.06 30.69
C ALA A 231 -29.63 25.95 31.77
N LEU A 232 -28.44 25.75 32.36
CA LEU A 232 -28.24 24.82 33.47
C LEU A 232 -29.09 25.17 34.71
N ASN A 233 -29.19 26.46 35.02
CA ASN A 233 -30.01 26.93 36.15
C ASN A 233 -31.51 26.72 35.93
N ILE A 234 -31.99 26.80 34.68
CA ILE A 234 -33.39 26.50 34.35
C ILE A 234 -33.66 25.00 34.47
N LEU A 235 -32.76 24.15 33.97
CA LEU A 235 -32.89 22.70 34.07
C LEU A 235 -32.91 22.23 35.54
N LYS A 236 -31.99 22.73 36.38
CA LYS A 236 -31.94 22.38 37.82
C LYS A 236 -33.22 22.75 38.56
N LYS A 237 -33.86 23.88 38.22
CA LYS A 237 -35.15 24.28 38.81
C LYS A 237 -36.31 23.36 38.40
N SER A 238 -36.20 22.70 37.25
CA SER A 238 -37.19 21.72 36.77
C SER A 238 -36.97 20.31 37.33
N GLY A 239 -36.10 20.15 38.32
CA GLY A 239 -35.79 18.85 38.93
C GLY A 239 -34.78 18.01 38.15
N PHE A 240 -34.11 18.57 37.14
CA PHE A 240 -33.04 17.87 36.43
C PHE A 240 -31.81 17.70 37.32
N GLN A 241 -31.34 16.47 37.45
CA GLN A 241 -30.06 16.15 38.08
C GLN A 241 -29.01 15.90 37.01
N GLU A 242 -27.86 16.53 37.19
CA GLU A 242 -26.74 16.46 36.25
C GLU A 242 -26.19 15.02 36.18
N GLY A 243 -26.28 14.40 35.01
CA GLY A 243 -25.93 12.99 34.80
C GLY A 243 -27.12 12.03 34.70
N GLU A 244 -28.34 12.50 34.94
CA GLU A 244 -29.57 11.72 34.74
C GLU A 244 -30.24 12.02 33.39
N GLY A 245 -30.94 11.02 32.83
CA GLY A 245 -31.69 11.19 31.60
C GLY A 245 -33.00 11.92 31.85
N LEU A 246 -33.50 12.71 30.91
CA LEU A 246 -34.82 13.34 31.05
C LEU A 246 -35.96 12.31 30.92
N GLY A 247 -37.10 12.54 31.57
CA GLY A 247 -38.30 11.67 31.47
C GLY A 247 -38.49 10.67 32.62
N VAL A 248 -39.57 9.89 32.56
CA VAL A 248 -40.00 9.00 33.67
C VAL A 248 -38.90 7.98 33.99
N ASN A 249 -38.47 7.95 35.25
CA ASN A 249 -37.40 7.10 35.77
C ASN A 249 -36.02 7.32 35.12
N GLY A 250 -35.73 8.54 34.65
CA GLY A 250 -34.37 8.91 34.22
C GLY A 250 -33.90 8.24 32.92
N ARG A 251 -34.83 7.75 32.09
CA ARG A 251 -34.56 6.90 30.92
C ARG A 251 -34.21 7.65 29.64
N GLY A 252 -34.29 8.97 29.62
CA GLY A 252 -33.94 9.77 28.45
C GLY A 252 -32.45 9.76 28.14
N ILE A 253 -32.15 10.20 26.93
CA ILE A 253 -30.78 10.29 26.43
C ILE A 253 -30.03 11.39 27.23
N ARG A 254 -28.91 11.00 27.85
CA ARG A 254 -28.13 11.83 28.78
C ARG A 254 -27.13 12.77 28.11
N VAL A 255 -26.80 12.48 26.85
CA VAL A 255 -25.77 13.17 26.07
C VAL A 255 -26.35 13.43 24.69
N PRO A 256 -26.20 14.63 24.11
CA PRO A 256 -26.67 14.90 22.75
C PRO A 256 -26.21 13.82 21.77
N LEU A 257 -27.12 13.31 20.94
CA LEU A 257 -26.75 12.36 19.90
C LEU A 257 -25.89 13.09 18.87
N GLU A 258 -24.67 12.60 18.66
CA GLU A 258 -23.83 13.06 17.56
C GLU A 258 -24.42 12.53 16.25
N VAL A 259 -24.77 13.45 15.34
CA VAL A 259 -25.17 13.10 13.98
C VAL A 259 -23.91 13.09 13.12
N GLU A 260 -23.57 11.95 12.51
CA GLU A 260 -22.48 11.89 11.54
C GLU A 260 -22.86 12.73 10.31
N GLY A 261 -22.21 13.87 10.13
CA GLY A 261 -22.39 14.70 8.94
C GLY A 261 -21.87 13.98 7.70
N ASN A 262 -22.68 13.89 6.64
CA ASN A 262 -22.18 13.44 5.34
C ASN A 262 -21.36 14.57 4.70
N ILE A 263 -20.05 14.35 4.58
CA ILE A 263 -19.12 15.35 4.03
C ILE A 263 -19.02 15.11 2.50
N LEU A 264 -19.72 15.95 1.72
CA LEU A 264 -19.78 15.94 0.25
C LEU A 264 -20.51 14.72 -0.36
N GLN A 265 -20.47 14.56 -1.69
CA GLN A 265 -21.03 13.41 -2.43
C GLN A 265 -20.22 12.10 -2.21
N ARG A 266 -19.96 11.72 -0.96
CA ARG A 266 -19.31 10.43 -0.65
C ARG A 266 -20.35 9.35 -0.37
N GLY A 267 -20.00 8.12 -0.73
CA GLY A 267 -20.87 6.95 -0.56
C GLY A 267 -21.10 6.59 0.91
N ILE A 268 -22.28 6.03 1.18
CA ILE A 268 -22.71 5.57 2.52
C ILE A 268 -21.77 4.45 3.01
N GLY A 269 -21.25 4.56 4.24
CA GLY A 269 -20.40 3.55 4.88
C GLY A 269 -18.97 3.98 5.21
N TRP A 270 -18.58 5.21 4.87
CA TRP A 270 -17.29 5.78 5.28
C TRP A 270 -17.41 6.42 6.68
N CYS A 271 -16.91 5.73 7.71
CA CYS A 271 -16.82 6.26 9.08
C CYS A 271 -15.42 6.04 9.68
N VAL A 272 -14.93 7.05 10.42
CA VAL A 272 -13.59 7.13 11.03
C VAL A 272 -13.41 6.12 12.18
N SER A 273 -14.50 5.64 12.79
CA SER A 273 -14.47 4.83 14.02
C SER A 273 -14.07 3.37 13.82
N ASN A 274 -14.18 2.83 12.60
CA ASN A 274 -13.84 1.43 12.34
C ASN A 274 -12.33 1.14 12.25
N ALA A 275 -11.46 2.07 12.68
CA ALA A 275 -10.02 1.95 12.49
C ALA A 275 -9.26 1.32 13.66
N PHE A 276 -9.77 1.31 14.90
CA PHE A 276 -8.98 0.83 16.04
C PHE A 276 -9.81 0.26 17.21
N LYS A 277 -10.07 -1.06 17.16
CA LYS A 277 -10.24 -2.00 18.29
C LYS A 277 -9.78 -3.35 17.71
N GLN A 278 -8.82 -4.11 18.22
CA GLN A 278 -8.34 -4.37 19.57
C GLN A 278 -6.84 -4.74 19.52
N ASP A 279 -6.11 -4.45 20.59
CA ASP A 279 -5.28 -5.48 21.25
C ASP A 279 -5.03 -5.06 22.69
N ASN A 280 -5.30 -6.00 23.61
CA ASN A 280 -4.55 -6.27 24.85
C ASN A 280 -5.37 -7.20 25.76
N ASN A 281 -4.99 -8.48 25.83
CA ASN A 281 -4.81 -9.20 27.11
C ASN A 281 -3.97 -10.49 26.94
N ALA A 282 -3.20 -10.78 27.99
CA ALA A 282 -2.01 -11.63 28.08
C ALA A 282 -2.14 -13.17 27.88
N SER A 283 -1.05 -13.74 27.33
CA SER A 283 -0.28 -15.01 27.51
C SER A 283 -0.73 -16.13 28.51
N PRO A 284 -0.03 -17.30 28.55
CA PRO A 284 0.42 -18.26 27.53
C PRO A 284 0.05 -19.73 27.88
N GLN A 285 0.09 -20.71 26.95
CA GLN A 285 0.54 -22.11 27.24
C GLN A 285 0.52 -23.08 26.02
N THR A 286 1.64 -23.83 25.91
CA THR A 286 1.84 -25.21 25.43
C THR A 286 1.53 -25.66 23.99
N ALA A 287 2.60 -26.08 23.29
CA ALA A 287 2.63 -27.03 22.17
C ALA A 287 2.42 -28.49 22.69
N PRO A 288 2.33 -29.60 21.88
CA PRO A 288 2.81 -29.72 20.49
C PRO A 288 2.07 -30.73 19.54
N GLN A 289 2.64 -30.86 18.32
CA GLN A 289 2.80 -32.07 17.46
C GLN A 289 1.95 -32.31 16.18
N SER A 290 2.69 -32.26 15.06
CA SER A 290 2.74 -33.19 13.90
C SER A 290 1.51 -33.26 12.95
N THR A 291 1.58 -33.46 11.62
CA THR A 291 2.52 -34.13 10.71
C THR A 291 2.41 -33.59 9.27
N ALA A 292 3.55 -33.62 8.55
CA ALA A 292 3.80 -33.78 7.12
C ALA A 292 2.67 -33.79 6.07
N ALA A 293 2.87 -33.02 4.97
CA ALA A 293 3.07 -33.57 3.62
C ALA A 293 3.54 -32.47 2.62
N GLN A 294 4.68 -32.71 1.96
CA GLN A 294 5.23 -31.96 0.83
C GLN A 294 4.42 -32.28 -0.45
N SER A 295 4.35 -31.45 -1.51
CA SER A 295 5.45 -31.23 -2.50
C SER A 295 4.94 -30.34 -3.68
N PRO A 296 5.73 -29.94 -4.72
CA PRO A 296 6.44 -28.65 -4.73
C PRO A 296 6.36 -27.83 -6.05
N ASN A 297 6.83 -26.57 -5.98
CA ASN A 297 7.67 -25.90 -6.99
C ASN A 297 8.51 -24.83 -6.28
N LYS A 298 9.75 -25.18 -5.92
CA LYS A 298 10.75 -24.36 -5.19
C LYS A 298 12.14 -24.57 -5.78
N ILE A 299 12.99 -23.58 -5.56
CA ILE A 299 14.39 -23.41 -6.02
C ILE A 299 15.29 -24.60 -5.57
N PRO A 300 16.28 -25.05 -6.38
CA PRO A 300 16.94 -26.36 -6.25
C PRO A 300 18.21 -26.38 -5.36
N GLN A 301 18.64 -27.59 -4.99
CA GLN A 301 19.97 -27.91 -4.41
C GLN A 301 20.62 -29.09 -5.16
N ASN A 302 21.95 -29.07 -5.23
CA ASN A 302 22.80 -30.01 -5.98
C ASN A 302 23.37 -31.17 -5.14
N SER A 303 23.45 -32.35 -5.81
CA SER A 303 24.45 -33.44 -5.82
C SER A 303 24.78 -34.24 -4.53
N PRO A 304 25.19 -35.53 -4.66
CA PRO A 304 26.61 -35.86 -4.90
C PRO A 304 26.90 -37.10 -5.78
N SER A 305 28.16 -37.17 -6.20
CA SER A 305 28.84 -38.27 -6.89
C SER A 305 29.34 -39.37 -5.94
N THR A 306 29.17 -40.61 -6.40
CA THR A 306 29.98 -41.83 -6.22
C THR A 306 31.11 -41.87 -5.19
N SER A 307 31.06 -42.92 -4.37
CA SER A 307 32.15 -43.88 -4.11
C SER A 307 31.53 -45.26 -3.87
#